data_AF-T1CH99-F1
#
_entry.id   AF-T1CH99-F1
#
_cell.length_a   1.000
_cell.length_b   1.000
_cell.length_c   1.000
_cell.angle_alpha   90.00
_cell.angle_beta   90.00
_cell.angle_gamma   90.00
#
_symmetry.space_group_name_H-M   'P 1'
#
loop_
_entity.id
_entity.type
_entity.pdbx_description
1 polymer ?
#
loop_
_entity_poly.entity_id
_entity_poly.type
_entity_poly.pdbx_seq_one_letter_code
_entity_poly.pdbx_strand_id
1 'polypeptide(L)' 'MGIQCGIVGLPNVGKSTLFNALTRAGIAAANFPFCTIDPNVGVVPVPDPRLAQLAA' A
#
# COMPACT_ATOMS: atom_id res chain seq x y z
N MET A 1 -9.16 -12.88 -8.43
CA MET A 1 -8.86 -11.60 -9.11
C MET A 1 -9.67 -10.51 -8.43
N GLY A 2 -9.05 -9.71 -7.58
CA GLY A 2 -9.69 -8.59 -6.88
C GLY A 2 -9.40 -7.25 -7.56
N ILE A 3 -10.15 -6.22 -7.16
CA ILE A 3 -9.92 -4.83 -7.60
C ILE A 3 -8.58 -4.35 -7.01
N GLN A 4 -7.76 -3.67 -7.81
CA GLN A 4 -6.51 -3.05 -7.38
C GLN A 4 -6.63 -1.53 -7.46
N CYS A 5 -6.10 -0.83 -6.46
CA CYS A 5 -6.09 0.64 -6.39
C CYS A 5 -4.65 1.15 -6.31
N GLY A 6 -4.31 2.16 -7.12
CA GLY A 6 -2.99 2.79 -7.13
C GLY A 6 -2.92 4.08 -6.32
N ILE A 7 -1.81 4.31 -5.63
CA ILE A 7 -1.52 5.59 -4.96
C ILE A 7 -0.76 6.50 -5.94
N VAL A 8 -1.35 7.62 -6.32
CA VAL A 8 -0.79 8.58 -7.30
C VAL A 8 -0.58 9.96 -6.69
N GLY A 9 0.39 10.73 -7.20
CA GLY A 9 0.67 12.09 -6.73
C GLY A 9 2.07 12.59 -7.11
N LEU A 10 2.28 13.90 -6.94
CA LEU A 10 3.53 14.60 -7.28
C LEU A 10 4.76 13.99 -6.58
N PRO A 11 5.99 14.22 -7.09
CA PRO A 11 7.21 13.80 -6.41
C PRO A 11 7.28 14.30 -4.96
N ASN A 12 7.87 13.50 -4.06
CA ASN A 12 8.12 13.85 -2.64
C ASN A 12 6.89 14.18 -1.76
N VAL A 13 5.66 13.94 -2.20
CA VAL A 13 4.44 14.15 -1.35
C VAL A 13 4.18 13.07 -0.30
N GLY A 14 5.16 12.21 0.00
CA GLY A 14 5.03 11.16 1.02
C GLY A 14 4.31 9.87 0.55
N LYS A 15 4.19 9.62 -0.75
CA LYS A 15 3.54 8.40 -1.30
C LYS A 15 4.13 7.10 -0.71
N SER A 16 5.46 6.98 -0.69
CA SER A 16 6.13 5.79 -0.15
C SER A 16 5.92 5.67 1.37
N THR A 17 5.84 6.80 2.08
CA THR A 17 5.55 6.84 3.51
C THR A 17 4.15 6.30 3.81
N LEU A 18 3.14 6.74 3.05
CA LEU A 18 1.76 6.24 3.18
C LEU A 18 1.68 4.75 2.86
N PHE A 19 2.33 4.32 1.77
CA PHE A 19 2.35 2.91 1.38
C PHE A 19 2.96 2.05 2.50
N ASN A 20 4.09 2.47 3.07
CA ASN A 20 4.76 1.75 4.15
C ASN A 20 3.93 1.74 5.44
N ALA A 21 3.24 2.83 5.76
CA ALA A 21 2.36 2.89 6.92
C ALA A 21 1.18 1.90 6.79
N LEU A 22 0.60 1.81 5.59
CA LEU A 22 -0.53 0.93 5.31
C LEU A 22 -0.13 -0.56 5.24
N THR A 23 0.99 -0.86 4.60
CA THR A 23 1.40 -2.24 4.33
C THR A 23 2.38 -2.80 5.35
N ARG A 24 3.00 -1.94 6.17
CA ARG A 24 4.18 -2.25 6.99
C ARG A 24 5.33 -2.87 6.18
N ALA A 25 5.27 -2.79 4.85
CA ALA A 25 6.34 -3.22 3.98
C ALA A 25 7.46 -2.19 4.12
N GLY A 26 8.65 -2.62 4.50
CA GLY A 26 9.82 -1.76 4.65
C GLY A 26 10.38 -1.32 3.30
N ILE A 27 9.56 -0.73 2.43
CA ILE A 27 10.01 -0.32 1.09
C ILE A 27 10.91 0.89 1.25
N ALA A 28 12.12 0.78 0.71
CA ALA A 28 13.05 1.89 0.66
C ALA A 28 12.41 3.05 -0.12
N ALA A 29 12.29 4.21 0.54
CA ALA A 29 11.90 5.46 -0.11
C ALA A 29 13.07 5.98 -0.95
N ALA A 30 13.43 5.24 -1.99
CA ALA A 30 14.53 5.60 -2.87
C ALA A 30 13.97 6.21 -4.15
N ASN A 31 14.48 7.40 -4.48
CA ASN A 31 14.20 8.11 -5.71
C ASN A 31 15.06 7.49 -6.82
N PHE A 32 14.57 6.43 -7.47
CA PHE A 32 15.27 5.86 -8.64
C PHE A 32 14.57 6.26 -9.93
N PRO A 33 15.04 7.33 -10.60
CA PRO A 33 14.58 7.65 -11.94
C PRO A 33 15.21 6.64 -12.92
N PHE A 34 14.40 6.08 -13.82
CA PHE A 34 14.80 5.30 -15.01
C PHE A 34 15.03 3.78 -14.90
N CYS A 35 14.59 3.09 -13.85
CA CYS A 35 14.45 1.62 -13.91
C CYS A 35 12.97 1.21 -13.86
N THR A 36 12.60 0.22 -14.67
CA THR A 36 11.30 -0.47 -14.56
C THR A 36 11.26 -1.19 -13.21
N ILE A 37 10.78 -0.50 -12.19
CA ILE A 37 10.51 -1.06 -10.86
C ILE A 37 9.07 -1.56 -10.94
N ASP A 38 8.87 -2.87 -10.83
CA ASP A 38 7.53 -3.42 -10.65
C ASP A 38 6.82 -2.66 -9.53
N PRO A 39 5.58 -2.20 -9.72
CA PRO A 39 4.89 -1.39 -8.72
C PRO A 39 4.83 -2.17 -7.41
N ASN A 40 5.13 -1.51 -6.29
CA ASN A 40 4.97 -2.15 -4.98
C ASN A 40 3.50 -2.51 -4.79
N VAL A 41 3.20 -3.81 -4.74
CA VAL A 41 1.85 -4.32 -4.49
C VAL A 41 1.79 -4.81 -3.04
N GLY A 42 0.78 -4.35 -2.30
CA GLY A 42 0.53 -4.77 -0.93
C GLY A 42 -0.95 -4.98 -0.69
N VAL A 43 -1.28 -5.90 0.22
CA VAL A 43 -2.66 -6.14 0.67
C VAL A 43 -2.80 -5.63 2.09
N VAL A 44 -3.81 -4.80 2.32
CA VAL A 44 -4.12 -4.26 3.64
C VAL A 44 -5.48 -4.81 4.05
N PRO A 45 -5.59 -5.47 5.21
CA PRO A 45 -6.87 -5.98 5.67
C PRO A 45 -7.82 -4.83 5.97
N VAL A 46 -9.05 -4.94 5.48
CA VAL A 46 -10.11 -3.99 5.80
C VAL A 46 -10.65 -4.36 7.19
N PRO A 47 -10.60 -3.46 8.18
CA PRO A 47 -11.17 -3.74 9.50
C PRO A 47 -12.69 -3.86 9.39
N ASP A 48 -13.23 -5.01 9.77
CA ASP A 48 -14.68 -5.25 9.80
C ASP A 48 -15.10 -5.84 11.15
N PRO A 49 -15.68 -5.04 12.07
CA PRO A 49 -16.10 -5.51 13.38
C PRO A 49 -17.27 -6.51 13.31
N ARG A 50 -18.01 -6.56 12.20
CA ARG A 50 -19.16 -7.47 12.03
C ARG A 50 -18.71 -8.91 11.89
N LEU A 51 -17.54 -9.16 11.28
CA LEU A 51 -16.97 -10.50 11.17
C LEU A 51 -16.67 -11.11 12.54
N ALA A 52 -16.21 -10.29 13.49
CA ALA A 52 -15.97 -10.75 14.86
C ALA A 52 -17.27 -11.10 15.59
N GLN A 53 -18.36 -10.34 15.35
CA GLN A 53 -19.68 -10.63 15.93
C GLN A 53 -20.29 -11.92 15.38
N LEU A 54 -20.07 -12.24 14.10
CA LEU A 54 -20.58 -13.45 13.46
C LEU A 54 -19.76 -14.71 13.79
N ALA A 55 -18.52 -14.53 14.25
CA ALA A 55 -17.63 -15.64 14.64
C ALA A 55 -17.80 -16.09 16.10
N ALA A 56 -18.64 -15.39 16.88
CA ALA A 56 -18.99 -15.70 18.27
C ALA A 56 -20.21 -16.62 18.34
#